data_AF-A0A8B8XIJ7-F1
#
_entry.id   AF-A0A8B8XIJ7-F1
#
_cell.length_a   1.000
_cell.length_b   1.000
_cell.length_c   1.000
_cell.angle_alpha   90.00
_cell.angle_beta   90.00
_cell.angle_gamma   90.00
#
_symmetry.space_group_name_H-M   'P 1'
#
loop_
_entity.id
_entity.type
_entity.pdbx_description
1 polymer ?
#
loop_
_entity_poly.entity_id
_entity_poly.type
_entity_poly.pdbx_seq_one_letter_code
_entity_poly.pdbx_strand_id
1 'polypeptide(L)'
;MIKAILIFNNHGKPRLSKFYQPYNLIQLFVETLDKCFENVCELDLIFHVDNVHNIFAEMVMGRMVLETNMNEIVTHIDVQTKLEKSVAGLAGAPACAVSAVKNMNLPEIPRNINIGDISIKVPNLLSFK
;
A
#
# COMPACT_ATOMS: atom_id res chain seq x y z
N MET A 1 27.80 10.05 9.67
CA MET A 1 27.97 8.58 9.68
C MET A 1 27.22 7.97 8.52
N ILE A 2 27.80 6.97 7.86
CA ILE A 2 27.13 6.20 6.80
C ILE A 2 26.02 5.38 7.46
N LYS A 3 24.79 5.51 6.96
CA LYS A 3 23.61 4.81 7.49
C LYS A 3 23.39 3.46 6.79
N ALA A 4 23.60 3.42 5.49
CA ALA A 4 23.48 2.22 4.67
C ALA A 4 24.39 2.28 3.44
N ILE A 5 24.70 1.11 2.88
CA ILE A 5 25.34 0.91 1.59
C ILE A 5 24.40 0.05 0.73
N LEU A 6 23.94 0.62 -0.38
CA LEU A 6 23.13 -0.07 -1.38
C LEU A 6 23.88 -0.09 -2.71
N ILE A 7 23.96 -1.25 -3.35
CA ILE A 7 24.53 -1.42 -4.69
C ILE A 7 23.44 -1.97 -5.59
N PHE A 8 23.15 -1.26 -6.68
CA PHE A 8 22.21 -1.70 -7.73
C PHE A 8 22.98 -2.03 -9.01
N ASN A 9 22.44 -2.93 -9.81
CA ASN A 9 22.89 -3.08 -11.20
C ASN A 9 22.17 -2.07 -12.11
N ASN A 10 22.54 -2.02 -13.40
CA ASN A 10 21.91 -1.15 -14.41
C ASN A 10 20.43 -1.46 -14.69
N HIS A 11 19.89 -2.54 -14.11
CA HIS A 11 18.48 -2.92 -14.20
C HIS A 11 17.70 -2.59 -12.92
N GLY A 12 18.30 -1.85 -11.97
CA GLY A 12 17.66 -1.49 -10.70
C GLY A 12 17.58 -2.63 -9.68
N LYS A 13 18.19 -3.80 -9.95
CA LYS A 13 18.18 -4.94 -9.03
C LYS A 13 19.23 -4.77 -7.93
N PRO A 14 18.87 -4.81 -6.63
CA PRO A 14 19.82 -4.71 -5.54
C PRO A 14 20.76 -5.93 -5.52
N ARG A 15 22.06 -5.66 -5.48
CA ARG A 15 23.16 -6.64 -5.38
C ARG A 15 23.82 -6.65 -4.01
N LEU A 16 23.75 -5.54 -3.28
CA LEU A 16 24.18 -5.44 -1.90
C LEU A 16 23.28 -4.45 -1.17
N SER A 17 22.78 -4.84 0.01
CA SER A 17 22.06 -3.95 0.91
C SER A 17 22.61 -4.18 2.32
N LYS A 18 23.38 -3.24 2.85
CA LYS A 18 23.90 -3.28 4.22
C LYS A 18 23.48 -2.02 4.97
N PHE A 19 22.83 -2.20 6.09
CA PHE A 19 22.47 -1.13 7.01
C PHE A 19 23.44 -1.16 8.20
N TYR A 20 23.99 -0.01 8.55
CA TYR A 20 25.02 0.15 9.60
C TYR A 20 24.47 0.85 10.84
N GLN A 21 23.18 1.19 10.85
CA GLN A 21 22.51 1.70 12.03
C GLN A 21 21.97 0.52 12.86
N PRO A 22 22.07 0.57 14.20
CA PRO A 22 21.48 -0.44 15.08
C PRO A 22 19.95 -0.41 15.10
N TYR A 23 19.34 0.66 14.58
CA TYR A 23 17.91 0.76 14.35
C TYR A 23 17.51 -0.16 13.21
N ASN A 24 16.99 -1.34 13.57
CA ASN A 24 16.49 -2.31 12.62
C ASN A 24 15.17 -1.81 12.01
N LEU A 25 14.90 -2.21 10.77
CA LEU A 25 13.66 -1.86 10.07
C LEU A 25 12.39 -2.22 10.88
N ILE A 26 12.45 -3.30 11.66
CA ILE A 26 11.35 -3.72 12.55
C ILE A 26 11.05 -2.65 13.59
N GLN A 27 12.08 -2.04 14.20
CA GLN A 27 11.89 -0.97 15.19
C GLN A 27 11.23 0.24 14.54
N LEU A 28 11.69 0.62 13.35
CA LEU A 28 11.09 1.72 12.60
C LEU A 28 9.62 1.42 12.26
N PHE A 29 9.31 0.17 11.90
CA PHE A 29 7.95 -0.24 11.57
C PHE A 29 7.04 -0.13 12.80
N VAL A 30 7.46 -0.65 13.95
CA VAL A 30 6.70 -0.56 15.21
C VAL A 30 6.50 0.88 15.64
N GLU A 31 7.54 1.73 15.57
CA GLU A 31 7.42 3.16 15.90
C GLU A 31 6.49 3.91 14.93
N THR A 32 6.47 3.51 13.65
CA THR A 32 5.56 4.11 12.67
C THR A 32 4.12 3.69 12.94
N LEU A 33 3.88 2.40 13.24
CA LEU A 33 2.56 1.92 13.64
C LEU A 33 2.05 2.63 14.90
N ASP A 34 2.89 2.77 15.91
CA ASP A 34 2.51 3.46 17.15
C ASP A 34 2.09 4.91 16.93
N LYS A 35 2.75 5.60 15.99
CA LYS A 35 2.36 6.95 15.55
C LYS A 35 1.08 6.98 14.73
N CYS A 36 0.88 6.03 13.82
CA CYS A 36 -0.31 5.98 12.96
C CYS A 36 -1.59 5.62 13.73
N PHE A 37 -1.48 4.78 14.78
CA PHE A 37 -2.62 4.31 15.57
C PHE A 37 -2.81 5.04 16.92
N GLU A 38 -1.98 6.06 17.22
CA GLU A 38 -2.02 6.80 18.49
C GLU A 38 -2.05 5.89 19.73
N ASN A 39 -0.98 5.11 19.92
CA ASN A 39 -0.83 4.00 20.88
C ASN A 39 -1.39 2.68 20.34
N VAL A 40 -0.59 2.01 19.50
CA VAL A 40 -1.01 0.78 18.83
C VAL A 40 -1.27 -0.35 19.82
N CYS A 41 -2.36 -1.10 19.63
CA CYS A 41 -2.64 -2.32 20.38
C CYS A 41 -2.79 -3.55 19.46
N GLU A 42 -2.68 -4.76 20.01
CA GLU A 42 -2.81 -6.01 19.24
C GLU A 42 -4.11 -6.08 18.43
N LEU A 43 -5.19 -5.51 18.99
CA LEU A 43 -6.49 -5.49 18.37
C LEU A 43 -6.50 -4.69 17.05
N ASP A 44 -5.71 -3.61 16.97
CA ASP A 44 -5.56 -2.80 15.76
C ASP A 44 -4.85 -3.58 14.66
N LEU A 45 -3.83 -4.37 15.02
CA LEU A 45 -3.13 -5.22 14.05
C LEU A 45 -4.05 -6.29 13.48
N ILE A 46 -5.05 -6.76 14.23
CA ILE A 46 -5.98 -7.79 13.79
C ILE A 46 -7.14 -7.20 12.97
N PHE A 47 -7.72 -6.08 13.38
CA PHE A 47 -8.88 -5.50 12.71
C PHE A 47 -8.54 -4.54 11.56
N HIS A 48 -7.33 -3.99 11.55
CA HIS A 48 -6.88 -3.03 10.52
C HIS A 48 -5.67 -3.55 9.75
N VAL A 49 -5.67 -4.84 9.40
CA VAL A 49 -4.60 -5.49 8.62
C VAL A 49 -4.30 -4.76 7.31
N ASP A 50 -5.31 -4.23 6.63
CA ASP A 50 -5.13 -3.51 5.36
C ASP A 50 -4.30 -2.23 5.56
N ASN A 51 -4.59 -1.46 6.60
CA ASN A 51 -3.83 -0.25 6.94
C ASN A 51 -2.38 -0.60 7.32
N VAL A 52 -2.18 -1.67 8.09
CA VAL A 52 -0.85 -2.16 8.48
C VAL A 52 -0.05 -2.61 7.25
N HIS A 53 -0.69 -3.30 6.30
CA HIS A 53 -0.07 -3.71 5.04
C HIS A 53 0.29 -2.51 4.16
N ASN A 54 -0.56 -1.48 4.10
CA ASN A 54 -0.28 -0.25 3.38
C ASN A 54 0.93 0.49 3.96
N ILE A 55 1.00 0.61 5.30
CA ILE A 55 2.16 1.21 5.99
C ILE A 55 3.44 0.40 5.68
N PHE A 56 3.37 -0.93 5.74
CA PHE A 56 4.53 -1.76 5.43
C PHE A 56 4.97 -1.64 3.95
N ALA A 57 4.03 -1.51 3.03
CA ALA A 57 4.31 -1.34 1.61
C ALA A 57 5.02 -0.01 1.31
N GLU A 58 4.71 1.07 2.04
CA GLU A 58 5.42 2.35 1.92
C GLU A 58 6.88 2.23 2.38
N MET A 59 7.14 1.40 3.38
CA MET A 59 8.49 1.18 3.91
C MET A 59 9.32 0.24 3.03
N VAL A 60 8.72 -0.83 2.51
CA VAL A 60 9.44 -1.86 1.76
C VAL A 60 8.61 -2.36 0.59
N MET A 61 9.21 -2.35 -0.59
CA MET A 61 8.72 -3.13 -1.73
C MET A 61 9.84 -3.90 -2.40
N GLY A 62 9.51 -5.09 -2.92
CA GLY A 62 10.44 -5.85 -3.77
C GLY A 62 11.79 -6.17 -3.12
N ARG A 63 11.82 -6.38 -1.79
CA ARG A 63 13.05 -6.60 -0.98
C ARG A 63 13.98 -5.38 -0.90
N MET A 64 13.48 -4.20 -1.21
CA MET A 64 14.18 -2.92 -1.03
C MET A 64 13.45 -2.07 0.01
N VAL A 65 14.22 -1.37 0.83
CA VAL A 65 13.68 -0.32 1.69
C VAL A 65 13.48 0.91 0.82
N LEU A 66 12.25 1.41 0.77
CA LEU A 66 11.85 2.59 0.00
C LEU A 66 11.98 3.82 0.88
N GLU A 67 11.23 3.83 1.98
CA GLU A 67 11.18 4.96 2.89
C GLU A 67 11.61 4.57 4.31
N THR A 68 12.35 5.48 4.95
CA THR A 68 12.82 5.31 6.33
C THR A 68 12.43 6.47 7.24
N ASN A 69 11.91 7.56 6.68
CA ASN A 69 11.44 8.71 7.42
C ASN A 69 9.98 8.52 7.86
N MET A 70 9.76 8.37 9.17
CA MET A 70 8.41 8.23 9.73
C MET A 70 7.46 9.34 9.32
N ASN A 71 7.93 10.59 9.24
CA ASN A 71 7.05 11.72 8.95
C ASN A 71 6.55 11.69 7.50
N GLU A 72 7.41 11.26 6.59
CA GLU A 72 7.03 11.08 5.18
C GLU A 72 6.05 9.92 5.06
N ILE A 73 6.36 8.77 5.67
CA ILE A 73 5.47 7.60 5.66
C ILE A 73 4.06 7.96 6.16
N VAL A 74 3.95 8.62 7.32
CA VAL A 74 2.64 9.05 7.87
C VAL A 74 1.92 9.98 6.90
N THR A 75 2.62 10.92 6.28
CA THR A 75 2.03 11.85 5.31
C THR A 75 1.51 11.12 4.06
N HIS A 76 2.26 10.16 3.54
CA HIS A 76 1.85 9.35 2.38
C HIS A 76 0.61 8.51 2.70
N ILE A 77 0.58 7.89 3.88
CA ILE A 77 -0.55 7.08 4.36
C ILE A 77 -1.81 7.94 4.58
N ASP A 78 -1.67 9.14 5.12
CA ASP A 78 -2.79 10.08 5.29
C ASP A 78 -3.41 10.50 3.95
N VAL A 79 -2.56 10.78 2.95
CA VAL A 79 -2.99 11.10 1.59
C VAL A 79 -3.71 9.91 0.97
N GLN A 80 -3.16 8.70 1.10
CA GLN A 80 -3.77 7.49 0.58
C GLN A 80 -5.13 7.20 1.23
N THR A 81 -5.22 7.31 2.56
CA THR A 81 -6.47 7.11 3.31
C THR A 81 -7.55 8.11 2.89
N LYS A 82 -7.18 9.37 2.61
CA LYS A 82 -8.12 10.39 2.13
C LYS A 82 -8.64 10.07 0.72
N LEU A 83 -7.79 9.55 -0.15
CA LEU A 83 -8.18 9.13 -1.50
C LEU A 83 -9.06 7.88 -1.47
N GLU A 84 -8.78 6.90 -0.62
CA GLU A 84 -9.62 5.72 -0.45
C GLU A 84 -11.04 6.09 -0.01
N LYS A 85 -11.16 7.06 0.92
CA LYS A 85 -12.46 7.59 1.39
C LYS A 85 -13.22 8.32 0.28
N SER A 86 -12.54 9.07 -0.59
CA SER A 86 -13.19 9.78 -1.70
C SER A 86 -13.64 8.84 -2.82
N VAL A 87 -12.93 7.72 -3.02
CA VAL A 87 -13.29 6.67 -3.99
C VAL A 87 -14.44 5.81 -3.47
N ALA A 88 -14.50 5.50 -2.17
CA ALA A 88 -15.63 4.79 -1.56
C ALA A 88 -16.95 5.57 -1.66
N GLY A 89 -16.90 6.90 -1.59
CA GLY A 89 -18.06 7.77 -1.84
C GLY A 89 -18.56 7.76 -3.30
N LEU A 90 -17.71 7.35 -4.25
CA LEU A 90 -18.05 7.28 -5.67
C LEU A 90 -18.64 5.91 -6.07
N ALA A 91 -18.29 4.85 -5.36
CA ALA A 91 -18.79 3.49 -5.62
C ALA A 91 -20.21 3.23 -5.09
N GLY A 92 -20.67 4.02 -4.11
CA GLY A 92 -22.02 3.93 -3.53
C GLY A 92 -23.06 4.90 -4.11
N ALA A 93 -22.66 5.80 -5.02
CA ALA A 93 -23.57 6.79 -5.58
C ALA A 93 -24.33 6.21 -6.79
N PRO A 94 -25.66 6.38 -6.89
CA PRO A 94 -26.40 5.99 -8.09
C PRO A 94 -25.81 6.69 -9.32
N ALA A 95 -25.82 6.01 -10.47
CA ALA A 95 -25.15 6.40 -11.72
C ALA A 95 -25.34 7.88 -12.14
N CYS A 96 -26.42 8.53 -11.70
CA CYS A 96 -26.70 9.94 -11.91
C CYS A 96 -25.70 10.90 -11.24
N ALA A 97 -25.00 10.50 -10.17
CA ALA A 97 -24.00 11.35 -9.51
C ALA A 97 -22.64 11.35 -10.23
N VAL A 98 -22.36 10.33 -11.05
CA VAL A 98 -21.10 10.20 -11.80
C VAL A 98 -21.00 11.24 -12.93
N SER A 99 -22.13 11.70 -13.48
CA SER A 99 -22.12 12.72 -14.54
C SER A 99 -21.74 14.12 -14.04
N ALA A 100 -21.86 14.40 -12.75
CA ALA A 100 -21.55 15.72 -12.17
C ALA A 100 -20.05 15.96 -11.94
N VAL A 101 -19.24 14.90 -11.81
CA VAL A 101 -17.78 15.01 -11.60
C VAL A 101 -17.00 15.17 -12.91
N LYS A 102 -17.62 14.88 -14.07
CA LYS A 102 -16.99 15.01 -15.40
C LYS A 102 -16.55 16.46 -15.75
N ASN A 103 -17.05 17.47 -15.03
CA ASN A 103 -16.69 18.88 -15.22
C ASN A 103 -15.54 19.38 -14.33
N MET A 104 -14.96 18.53 -13.47
CA MET A 104 -13.70 18.87 -12.79
C MET A 104 -12.54 18.24 -13.55
N ASN A 105 -11.57 19.06 -13.91
CA ASN A 105 -10.42 18.74 -14.74
C ASN A 105 -9.43 17.84 -13.96
N LEU A 106 -9.77 16.56 -13.81
CA LEU A 106 -8.92 15.53 -13.21
C LEU A 106 -8.13 14.82 -14.34
N PRO A 107 -6.82 14.60 -14.20
CA PRO A 107 -6.08 13.76 -15.13
C PRO A 107 -6.72 12.37 -15.20
N GLU A 108 -7.10 11.94 -16.40
CA GLU A 108 -7.79 10.68 -16.65
C GLU A 108 -6.93 9.49 -16.20
N ILE A 109 -7.35 8.83 -15.12
CA ILE A 109 -6.85 7.49 -14.79
C ILE A 109 -7.44 6.53 -15.85
N PRO A 110 -6.64 5.82 -16.66
CA PRO A 110 -7.16 4.95 -17.68
C PRO A 110 -7.93 3.78 -17.04
N ARG A 111 -9.26 3.79 -17.23
CA ARG A 111 -10.22 2.78 -16.75
C ARG A 111 -10.21 1.48 -17.58
N ASN A 112 -9.07 1.06 -18.12
CA ASN A 112 -9.02 -0.17 -18.91
C ASN A 112 -7.80 -1.02 -18.55
N ILE A 113 -7.96 -1.86 -17.54
CA ILE A 113 -7.22 -3.12 -17.48
C ILE A 113 -8.12 -4.13 -18.18
N ASN A 114 -7.86 -4.36 -19.48
CA ASN A 114 -8.45 -5.46 -20.21
C ASN A 114 -7.86 -6.75 -19.63
N ILE A 115 -8.55 -7.36 -18.66
CA ILE A 115 -8.30 -8.74 -18.26
C ILE A 115 -8.91 -9.62 -19.35
N GLY A 116 -8.22 -9.69 -20.48
CA GLY A 116 -8.48 -10.67 -21.53
C GLY A 116 -8.03 -12.04 -21.05
N ASP A 117 -9.00 -12.96 -20.98
CA ASP A 117 -8.81 -14.41 -21.13
C ASP A 117 -7.96 -15.17 -20.09
N ILE A 118 -8.28 -15.07 -18.80
CA ILE A 118 -7.97 -16.17 -17.87
C ILE A 118 -9.22 -17.05 -17.74
N SER A 119 -9.31 -18.08 -18.57
CA SER A 119 -10.28 -19.15 -18.42
C SER A 119 -9.89 -20.02 -17.22
N ILE A 120 -10.39 -19.70 -16.02
CA ILE A 120 -10.28 -20.60 -14.87
C ILE A 120 -11.36 -21.67 -15.03
N LYS A 121 -10.94 -22.85 -15.48
CA LYS A 121 -11.79 -24.05 -15.50
C LYS A 121 -12.11 -24.44 -14.05
N VAL A 122 -13.32 -24.13 -13.59
CA VAL A 122 -13.84 -24.50 -12.27
C VAL A 122 -13.81 -26.04 -12.14
N PRO A 123 -13.14 -26.63 -11.13
CA PRO A 123 -13.26 -28.05 -10.86
C PRO A 123 -14.69 -28.36 -10.39
N ASN A 124 -15.31 -29.36 -11.02
CA ASN A 124 -16.67 -29.82 -10.78
C ASN A 124 -16.86 -30.19 -9.28
N LEU A 125 -17.77 -29.52 -8.58
CA LEU A 125 -18.12 -29.85 -7.20
C LEU A 125 -18.97 -31.13 -7.21
N LEU A 126 -18.44 -32.23 -6.68
CA LEU A 126 -19.17 -33.47 -6.44
C LEU A 126 -20.39 -33.19 -5.56
N SER A 127 -21.59 -33.42 -6.12
CA SER A 127 -22.85 -33.42 -5.39
C SER A 127 -22.84 -34.60 -4.43
N PHE A 128 -22.77 -34.32 -3.12
CA PHE A 128 -23.02 -35.33 -2.09
C PHE A 128 -24.51 -35.67 -2.10
N LYS A 129 -24.80 -36.94 -2.34
CA LYS A 129 -26.11 -37.58 -2.15
C LYS A 129 -26.09 -38.38 -0.86
#